data_AF-A0AAD0UMK5-F1
#
_entry.id   AF-A0AAD0UMK5-F1
#
_cell.length_a   1.000
_cell.length_b   1.000
_cell.length_c   1.000
_cell.angle_alpha   90.00
_cell.angle_beta   90.00
_cell.angle_gamma   90.00
#
_symmetry.space_group_name_H-M   'P 1'
#
loop_
_entity.id
_entity.type
_entity.pdbx_description
1 polymer ?
#
loop_
_entity_poly.entity_id
_entity_poly.type
_entity_poly.pdbx_seq_one_letter_code
_entity_poly.pdbx_strand_id
1 'polypeptide(L)'
;MEQRFQIGSGLHYFVLFLTVSTILLLLWIARKDRQGILSKRIGFGIAWILILNYIVYVIYRIDSGHWEIRYDLPMEFCNWAMIVTSIALLTHSRTFAELSYFWVLSGSINGVITPDLQNTFPHIYFFIFFIAHSGLVIASLYIVFGLKLEPRPWAVLRAFLYSQIFFVTAFAVDYALDGNYGYMMSKPSAGSALDYLGEWPYYLIHMQLIGVGFFILLYLPFYFKNRKSFPS
;
A
#
# COMPACT_ATOMS: atom_id res chain seq x y z
N MET A 1 -10.66 5.00 28.31
CA MET A 1 -11.33 5.58 27.13
C MET A 1 -10.23 5.82 26.10
N GLU A 2 -10.06 4.90 25.16
CA GLU A 2 -9.01 5.03 24.14
C GLU A 2 -9.41 6.13 23.16
N GLN A 3 -8.50 7.07 22.89
CA GLN A 3 -8.79 8.20 22.02
C GLN A 3 -8.56 7.82 20.57
N ARG A 4 -9.57 8.09 19.73
CA ARG A 4 -9.46 7.97 18.27
C ARG A 4 -8.41 8.91 17.72
N PHE A 5 -7.65 8.43 16.74
CA PHE A 5 -6.66 9.26 16.05
C PHE A 5 -7.35 10.40 15.29
N GLN A 6 -6.83 11.62 15.44
CA GLN A 6 -7.42 12.81 14.82
C GLN A 6 -6.62 13.22 13.57
N ILE A 7 -7.29 13.20 12.42
CA ILE A 7 -6.75 13.70 11.15
C ILE A 7 -6.49 15.20 11.28
N GLY A 8 -5.31 15.64 10.85
CA GLY A 8 -4.89 17.05 10.90
C GLY A 8 -4.41 17.53 12.27
N SER A 9 -4.30 16.62 13.26
CA SER A 9 -3.65 16.93 14.54
C SER A 9 -2.13 17.15 14.37
N GLY A 10 -1.49 17.74 15.39
CA GLY A 10 -0.02 17.88 15.41
C GLY A 10 0.72 16.54 15.29
N LEU A 11 0.16 15.47 15.87
CA LEU A 11 0.69 14.12 15.73
C LEU A 11 0.57 13.60 14.28
N HIS A 12 -0.54 13.88 13.60
CA HIS A 12 -0.70 13.55 12.18
C HIS A 12 0.33 14.25 11.30
N TYR A 13 0.50 15.57 11.45
CA TYR A 13 1.52 16.29 10.71
C TYR A 13 2.93 15.82 11.04
N PHE A 14 3.21 15.43 12.28
CA PHE A 14 4.48 14.85 12.66
C PHE A 14 4.75 13.52 11.94
N VAL A 15 3.77 12.62 11.85
CA VAL A 15 3.89 11.36 11.11
C VAL A 15 4.10 11.60 9.61
N LEU A 16 3.36 12.55 9.02
CA LEU A 16 3.54 12.95 7.61
C LEU A 16 4.95 13.50 7.37
N PHE A 17 5.40 14.40 8.24
CA PHE A 17 6.76 14.96 8.19
C PHE A 17 7.81 13.85 8.26
N LEU A 18 7.71 12.95 9.25
CA LEU A 18 8.62 11.82 9.40
C LEU A 18 8.65 10.96 8.14
N THR A 19 7.47 10.62 7.61
CA THR A 19 7.35 9.79 6.40
C THR A 19 8.06 10.43 5.21
N VAL A 20 7.82 11.72 4.94
CA VAL A 20 8.46 12.46 3.84
C VAL A 20 9.96 12.61 4.07
N SER A 21 10.38 12.96 5.29
CA SER A 21 11.80 13.08 5.63
C SER A 21 12.54 11.76 5.45
N THR A 22 11.96 10.62 5.84
CA THR A 22 12.53 9.30 5.61
C THR A 22 12.65 8.99 4.11
N ILE A 23 11.62 9.27 3.31
CA ILE A 23 11.69 9.11 1.85
C ILE A 23 12.87 9.89 1.28
N LEU A 24 12.95 11.19 1.59
CA LEU A 24 13.99 12.07 1.05
C LEU A 24 15.40 11.62 1.48
N LEU A 25 15.56 11.22 2.74
CA LEU A 25 16.82 10.71 3.27
C LEU A 25 17.24 9.43 2.55
N LEU A 26 16.35 8.45 2.42
CA LEU A 26 16.67 7.18 1.77
C LEU A 26 16.99 7.36 0.28
N LEU A 27 16.26 8.24 -0.42
CA LEU A 27 16.55 8.57 -1.82
C LEU A 27 17.89 9.31 -1.96
N TRP A 28 18.23 10.18 -1.02
CA TRP A 28 19.54 10.85 -0.99
C TRP A 28 20.67 9.83 -0.79
N ILE A 29 20.53 8.90 0.15
CA ILE A 29 21.50 7.81 0.40
C ILE A 29 21.66 6.95 -0.87
N ALA A 30 20.55 6.52 -1.48
CA ALA A 30 20.58 5.69 -2.69
C ALA A 30 21.26 6.39 -3.88
N ARG A 31 21.12 7.72 -4.01
CA ARG A 31 21.82 8.50 -5.04
C ARG A 31 23.34 8.55 -4.82
N LYS A 32 23.80 8.45 -3.58
CA LYS A 32 25.23 8.45 -3.23
C LYS A 32 25.86 7.06 -3.34
N ASP A 33 25.07 6.00 -3.25
CA ASP A 33 25.52 4.62 -3.36
C ASP A 33 25.78 4.20 -4.82
N ARG A 34 27.00 4.45 -5.29
CA ARG A 34 27.42 4.12 -6.66
C ARG A 34 27.41 2.64 -6.98
N GLN A 35 27.64 1.78 -5.98
CA GLN A 35 27.71 0.32 -6.17
C GLN A 35 26.35 -0.36 -6.01
N GLY A 36 25.35 0.33 -5.44
CA GLY A 36 24.02 -0.20 -5.19
C GLY A 36 23.96 -1.23 -4.05
N ILE A 37 25.07 -1.52 -3.38
CA ILE A 37 25.14 -2.55 -2.32
C ILE A 37 24.39 -2.07 -1.08
N LEU A 38 24.62 -0.83 -0.65
CA LEU A 38 23.93 -0.26 0.49
C LEU A 38 22.42 -0.15 0.20
N SER A 39 22.06 0.21 -1.02
CA SER A 39 20.68 0.41 -1.43
C SER A 39 19.89 -0.90 -1.39
N LYS A 40 20.51 -2.00 -1.87
CA LYS A 40 19.93 -3.35 -1.77
C LYS A 40 19.78 -3.79 -0.31
N ARG A 41 20.77 -3.50 0.55
CA ARG A 41 20.71 -3.84 1.99
C ARG A 41 19.62 -3.06 2.72
N ILE A 42 19.48 -1.76 2.42
CA ILE A 42 18.38 -0.93 2.92
C ILE A 42 17.05 -1.52 2.47
N GLY A 43 16.91 -1.86 1.18
CA GLY A 43 15.71 -2.48 0.65
C GLY A 43 15.35 -3.79 1.37
N PHE A 44 16.34 -4.66 1.61
CA PHE A 44 16.17 -5.88 2.40
C PHE A 44 15.70 -5.60 3.83
N GLY A 45 16.27 -4.59 4.49
CA GLY A 45 15.85 -4.16 5.82
C GLY A 45 14.39 -3.66 5.86
N ILE A 46 13.98 -2.85 4.88
CA ILE A 46 12.60 -2.36 4.76
C ILE A 46 11.64 -3.54 4.57
N ALA A 47 11.99 -4.53 3.74
CA ALA A 47 11.15 -5.71 3.52
C ALA A 47 10.89 -6.47 4.83
N TRP A 48 11.95 -6.70 5.63
CA TRP A 48 11.78 -7.37 6.92
C TRP A 48 11.01 -6.56 7.93
N ILE A 49 11.16 -5.23 7.96
CA ILE A 49 10.32 -4.38 8.82
C ILE A 49 8.85 -4.56 8.48
N LEU A 50 8.48 -4.56 7.19
CA LEU A 50 7.10 -4.75 6.75
C LEU A 50 6.56 -6.14 7.11
N ILE A 51 7.33 -7.20 6.85
CA ILE A 51 6.96 -8.59 7.16
C ILE A 51 6.79 -8.77 8.68
N LEU A 52 7.77 -8.33 9.47
CA LEU A 52 7.73 -8.46 10.92
C LEU A 52 6.59 -7.64 11.52
N ASN A 53 6.31 -6.45 10.99
CA ASN A 53 5.18 -5.65 11.45
C ASN A 53 3.83 -6.36 11.20
N TYR A 54 3.68 -7.04 10.07
CA TYR A 54 2.49 -7.86 9.82
C TYR A 54 2.39 -9.06 10.77
N ILE A 55 3.51 -9.73 11.07
CA ILE A 55 3.53 -10.83 12.05
C ILE A 55 3.14 -10.31 13.44
N VAL A 56 3.67 -9.15 13.84
CA VAL A 56 3.30 -8.49 15.10
C VAL A 56 1.81 -8.14 15.13
N TYR A 57 1.25 -7.64 14.02
CA TYR A 57 -0.20 -7.41 13.90
C TYR A 57 -1.01 -8.68 14.16
N VAL A 58 -0.66 -9.79 13.49
CA VAL A 58 -1.37 -11.07 13.65
C VAL A 58 -1.26 -11.58 15.08
N ILE A 59 -0.07 -11.56 15.68
CA ILE A 59 0.14 -11.97 17.08
C ILE A 59 -0.70 -11.10 18.02
N TYR A 60 -0.68 -9.78 17.83
CA TYR A 60 -1.46 -8.84 18.64
C TYR A 60 -2.97 -9.12 18.57
N ARG A 61 -3.50 -9.42 17.38
CA ARG A 61 -4.91 -9.77 17.19
C ARG A 61 -5.28 -11.09 17.87
N ILE A 62 -4.39 -12.09 17.80
CA ILE A 62 -4.59 -13.38 18.48
C ILE A 62 -4.56 -13.21 20.01
N ASP A 63 -3.54 -12.54 20.54
CA ASP A 63 -3.35 -12.36 21.99
C ASP A 63 -4.45 -11.51 22.61
N SER A 64 -4.96 -10.51 21.88
CA SER A 64 -6.10 -9.70 22.32
C SER A 64 -7.45 -10.46 22.23
N GLY A 65 -7.48 -11.67 21.70
CA GLY A 65 -8.70 -12.48 21.57
C GLY A 65 -9.67 -11.99 20.49
N HIS A 66 -9.24 -11.10 19.59
CA HIS A 66 -10.08 -10.52 18.53
C HIS A 66 -9.81 -11.12 17.15
N TRP A 67 -8.90 -12.10 17.03
CA TRP A 67 -8.59 -12.71 15.74
C TRP A 67 -9.78 -13.54 15.24
N GLU A 68 -10.27 -13.19 14.06
CA GLU A 68 -11.35 -13.92 13.39
C GLU A 68 -11.02 -14.08 11.90
N ILE A 69 -11.26 -15.28 11.36
CA ILE A 69 -10.98 -15.58 9.95
C ILE A 69 -11.72 -14.66 8.98
N ARG A 70 -12.84 -14.06 9.42
CA ARG A 70 -13.66 -13.12 8.65
C ARG A 70 -13.07 -11.71 8.55
N TYR A 71 -12.16 -11.34 9.48
CA TYR A 71 -11.61 -9.99 9.60
C TYR A 71 -10.08 -9.93 9.57
N ASP A 72 -9.38 -11.05 9.75
CA ASP A 72 -7.92 -11.07 9.96
C ASP A 72 -7.10 -11.89 8.95
N LEU A 73 -7.72 -12.51 7.94
CA LEU A 73 -6.99 -12.99 6.78
C LEU A 73 -6.31 -11.82 6.03
N PRO A 74 -5.19 -12.09 5.33
CA PRO A 74 -4.45 -11.09 4.56
C PRO A 74 -5.17 -10.68 3.27
N MET A 75 -6.48 -10.44 3.31
CA MET A 75 -7.30 -10.12 2.13
C MET A 75 -7.58 -8.62 1.99
N GLU A 76 -7.19 -7.80 2.97
CA GLU A 76 -7.12 -6.36 2.76
C GLU A 76 -6.10 -5.99 1.67
N PHE A 77 -6.44 -4.99 0.88
CA PHE A 77 -5.60 -4.56 -0.25
C PHE A 77 -4.19 -4.13 0.21
N CYS A 78 -4.07 -3.52 1.40
CA CYS A 78 -2.77 -3.14 1.96
C CYS A 78 -1.89 -4.35 2.32
N ASN A 79 -2.48 -5.49 2.71
CA ASN A 79 -1.76 -6.73 2.99
C ASN A 79 -1.16 -7.31 1.70
N TRP A 80 -1.94 -7.32 0.62
CA TRP A 80 -1.44 -7.70 -0.70
C TRP A 80 -0.37 -6.73 -1.23
N ALA A 81 -0.57 -5.43 -1.03
CA ALA A 81 0.44 -4.40 -1.34
C ALA A 81 1.74 -4.64 -0.56
N MET A 82 1.66 -5.08 0.70
CA MET A 82 2.81 -5.45 1.52
C MET A 82 3.54 -6.68 1.00
N ILE A 83 2.81 -7.71 0.59
CA ILE A 83 3.40 -8.92 0.00
C ILE A 83 4.15 -8.57 -1.29
N VAL A 84 3.50 -7.88 -2.24
CA VAL A 84 4.16 -7.53 -3.52
C VAL A 84 5.34 -6.58 -3.32
N THR A 85 5.23 -5.63 -2.38
CA THR A 85 6.31 -4.69 -2.05
C THR A 85 7.51 -5.42 -1.44
N SER A 86 7.27 -6.33 -0.50
CA SER A 86 8.31 -7.15 0.12
C SER A 86 8.99 -8.05 -0.92
N ILE A 87 8.23 -8.70 -1.79
CA ILE A 87 8.79 -9.49 -2.90
C ILE A 87 9.62 -8.62 -3.84
N ALA A 88 9.16 -7.41 -4.17
CA ALA A 88 9.91 -6.48 -5.02
C ALA A 88 11.26 -6.09 -4.40
N LEU A 89 11.30 -5.80 -3.10
CA LEU A 89 12.52 -5.45 -2.37
C LEU A 89 13.51 -6.62 -2.28
N LEU A 90 13.02 -7.85 -2.09
CA LEU A 90 13.85 -9.04 -1.96
C LEU A 90 14.38 -9.53 -3.31
N THR A 91 13.52 -9.54 -4.34
CA THR A 91 13.82 -10.16 -5.64
C THR A 91 14.28 -9.16 -6.70
N HIS A 92 14.06 -7.85 -6.48
CA HIS A 92 14.26 -6.81 -7.48
C HIS A 92 13.45 -7.03 -8.77
N SER A 93 12.39 -7.82 -8.70
CA SER A 93 11.51 -8.09 -9.83
C SER A 93 10.76 -6.83 -10.24
N ARG A 94 10.90 -6.47 -11.51
CA ARG A 94 10.30 -5.25 -12.07
C ARG A 94 8.78 -5.29 -12.11
N THR A 95 8.19 -6.48 -12.25
CA THR A 95 6.73 -6.64 -12.19
C THR A 95 6.21 -6.36 -10.79
N PHE A 96 6.84 -6.91 -9.75
CA PHE A 96 6.44 -6.62 -8.36
C PHE A 96 6.73 -5.17 -7.97
N ALA A 97 7.79 -4.57 -8.51
CA ALA A 97 8.05 -3.14 -8.36
C ALA A 97 6.94 -2.27 -8.96
N GLU A 98 6.46 -2.60 -10.17
CA GLU A 98 5.31 -1.95 -10.80
C GLU A 98 4.06 -2.08 -9.92
N LEU A 99 3.74 -3.29 -9.45
CA LEU A 99 2.58 -3.53 -8.57
C LEU A 99 2.69 -2.75 -7.26
N SER A 100 3.85 -2.80 -6.60
CA SER A 100 4.12 -2.03 -5.38
C SER A 100 3.87 -0.54 -5.60
N TYR A 101 4.41 0.03 -6.66
CA TYR A 101 4.24 1.45 -6.97
C TYR A 101 2.78 1.83 -7.18
N PHE A 102 2.07 1.10 -8.04
CA PHE A 102 0.69 1.43 -8.37
C PHE A 102 -0.26 1.18 -7.21
N TRP A 103 -0.20 0.01 -6.57
CA TRP A 103 -1.13 -0.36 -5.50
C TRP A 103 -0.94 0.51 -4.25
N VAL A 104 0.32 0.79 -3.87
CA VAL A 104 0.58 1.60 -2.70
C VAL A 104 0.16 3.05 -2.92
N LEU A 105 0.52 3.65 -4.07
CA LEU A 105 0.24 5.07 -4.30
C LEU A 105 -1.19 5.37 -4.74
N SER A 106 -1.96 4.40 -5.24
CA SER A 106 -3.40 4.59 -5.49
C SER A 106 -4.27 4.22 -4.29
N GLY A 107 -3.82 3.27 -3.45
CA GLY A 107 -4.62 2.69 -2.38
C GLY A 107 -4.02 2.99 -1.00
N SER A 108 -2.93 2.30 -0.66
CA SER A 108 -2.38 2.29 0.72
C SER A 108 -1.92 3.65 1.24
N ILE A 109 -1.57 4.60 0.36
CA ILE A 109 -1.22 5.97 0.76
C ILE A 109 -2.36 6.67 1.51
N ASN A 110 -3.62 6.31 1.24
CA ASN A 110 -4.77 6.86 1.95
C ASN A 110 -4.74 6.52 3.45
N GLY A 111 -4.14 5.39 3.84
CA GLY A 111 -3.94 5.08 5.27
C GLY A 111 -2.98 6.04 5.96
N VAL A 112 -2.13 6.77 5.22
CA VAL A 112 -1.27 7.82 5.78
C VAL A 112 -1.95 9.18 5.75
N ILE A 113 -2.71 9.50 4.69
CA ILE A 113 -3.33 10.83 4.49
C ILE A 113 -4.65 10.97 5.25
N THR A 114 -5.47 9.92 5.23
CA THR A 114 -6.78 9.84 5.87
C THR A 114 -6.85 8.58 6.74
N PRO A 115 -6.02 8.47 7.79
CA PRO A 115 -5.94 7.29 8.63
C PRO A 115 -7.27 7.02 9.34
N ASP A 116 -7.80 5.81 9.20
CA ASP A 116 -8.89 5.32 10.04
C ASP A 116 -8.31 4.46 11.17
N LEU A 117 -7.92 5.13 12.26
CA LEU A 117 -7.25 4.51 13.40
C LEU A 117 -8.00 4.80 14.70
N GLN A 118 -8.53 3.75 15.33
CA GLN A 118 -9.30 3.85 16.56
C GLN A 118 -8.45 4.15 17.80
N ASN A 119 -7.17 3.79 17.77
CA ASN A 119 -6.26 3.91 18.90
C ASN A 119 -5.09 4.85 18.57
N THR A 120 -5.06 6.02 19.19
CA THR A 120 -3.95 6.98 19.03
C THR A 120 -2.71 6.61 19.87
N PHE A 121 -1.61 7.36 19.68
CA PHE A 121 -0.39 7.23 20.47
C PHE A 121 -0.69 7.38 21.98
N PRO A 122 -0.07 6.59 22.87
CA PRO A 122 1.06 5.65 22.65
C PRO A 122 0.65 4.18 22.43
N HIS A 123 -0.58 3.90 22.01
CA HIS A 123 -1.06 2.52 21.88
C HIS A 123 -0.28 1.71 20.84
N ILE A 124 -0.04 0.41 21.06
CA ILE A 124 0.75 -0.44 20.15
C ILE A 124 0.19 -0.45 18.71
N TYR A 125 -1.14 -0.43 18.58
CA TYR A 125 -1.83 -0.42 17.29
C TYR A 125 -1.51 0.81 16.45
N PHE A 126 -1.20 1.96 17.08
CA PHE A 126 -0.75 3.16 16.37
C PHE A 126 0.55 2.90 15.60
N PHE A 127 1.52 2.23 16.24
CA PHE A 127 2.79 1.91 15.60
C PHE A 127 2.60 0.88 14.49
N ILE A 128 1.86 -0.20 14.75
CA ILE A 128 1.57 -1.24 13.75
C ILE A 128 0.95 -0.62 12.49
N PHE A 129 -0.04 0.26 12.67
CA PHE A 129 -0.76 0.90 11.58
C PHE A 129 0.14 1.83 10.75
N PHE A 130 0.89 2.73 11.39
CA PHE A 130 1.73 3.67 10.65
C PHE A 130 3.00 3.03 10.09
N ILE A 131 3.59 2.03 10.74
CA ILE A 131 4.68 1.24 10.14
C ILE A 131 4.19 0.54 8.87
N ALA A 132 2.98 -0.02 8.88
CA ALA A 132 2.39 -0.62 7.69
C ALA A 132 2.20 0.42 6.57
N HIS A 133 1.44 1.49 6.81
CA HIS A 133 1.04 2.41 5.74
C HIS A 133 2.17 3.35 5.31
N SER A 134 2.86 4.01 6.24
CA SER A 134 4.01 4.86 5.90
C SER A 134 5.16 4.02 5.35
N GLY A 135 5.40 2.83 5.92
CA GLY A 135 6.44 1.91 5.44
C GLY A 135 6.19 1.47 3.99
N LEU A 136 4.94 1.19 3.60
CA LEU A 136 4.60 0.89 2.21
C LEU A 136 4.89 2.06 1.28
N VAL A 137 4.48 3.29 1.65
CA VAL A 137 4.74 4.49 0.84
C VAL A 137 6.25 4.72 0.69
N ILE A 138 7.00 4.61 1.78
CA ILE A 138 8.47 4.70 1.77
C ILE A 138 9.05 3.63 0.84
N ALA A 139 8.66 2.37 1.02
CA ALA A 139 9.18 1.24 0.26
C ALA A 139 8.89 1.35 -1.24
N SER A 140 7.65 1.65 -1.63
CA SER A 140 7.25 1.76 -3.04
C SER A 140 8.03 2.85 -3.77
N LEU A 141 8.18 4.02 -3.16
CA LEU A 141 8.98 5.13 -3.71
C LEU A 141 10.48 4.78 -3.73
N TYR A 142 10.96 4.08 -2.71
CA TYR A 142 12.35 3.63 -2.65
C TYR A 142 12.68 2.59 -3.73
N ILE A 143 11.77 1.65 -4.00
CA ILE A 143 11.91 0.68 -5.10
C ILE A 143 12.06 1.39 -6.44
N VAL A 144 11.14 2.32 -6.74
CA VAL A 144 11.10 2.99 -8.04
C VAL A 144 12.26 3.96 -8.22
N PHE A 145 12.53 4.81 -7.22
CA PHE A 145 13.49 5.92 -7.37
C PHE A 145 14.86 5.63 -6.75
N GLY A 146 14.93 4.82 -5.70
CA GLY A 146 16.18 4.39 -5.06
C GLY A 146 16.82 3.21 -5.78
N LEU A 147 16.07 2.12 -5.96
CA LEU A 147 16.53 0.92 -6.67
C LEU A 147 16.39 1.02 -8.20
N LYS A 148 15.79 2.12 -8.70
CA LYS A 148 15.61 2.42 -10.13
C LYS A 148 14.79 1.36 -10.89
N LEU A 149 13.88 0.68 -10.19
CA LEU A 149 12.97 -0.30 -10.77
C LEU A 149 11.71 0.39 -11.30
N GLU A 150 11.90 1.22 -12.32
CA GLU A 150 10.85 2.10 -12.83
C GLU A 150 9.80 1.36 -13.70
N PRO A 151 8.54 1.81 -13.70
CA PRO A 151 7.49 1.27 -14.57
C PRO A 151 7.84 1.26 -16.07
N ARG A 152 7.66 0.10 -16.71
CA ARG A 152 7.89 -0.10 -18.15
C ARG A 152 6.66 0.25 -18.99
N PRO A 153 6.79 0.32 -20.33
CA PRO A 153 5.63 0.24 -21.21
C PRO A 153 4.65 -0.86 -20.81
N TRP A 154 3.36 -0.57 -20.90
CA TRP A 154 2.26 -1.47 -20.51
C TRP A 154 2.17 -1.81 -19.02
N ALA A 155 2.85 -1.06 -18.13
CA ALA A 155 2.78 -1.31 -16.69
C ALA A 155 1.39 -1.11 -16.11
N VAL A 156 0.62 -0.14 -16.62
CA VAL A 156 -0.79 0.07 -16.23
C VAL A 156 -1.63 -1.17 -16.53
N LEU A 157 -1.49 -1.75 -17.73
CA LEU A 157 -2.24 -2.96 -18.11
C LEU A 157 -1.84 -4.15 -17.23
N ARG A 158 -0.54 -4.37 -16.99
CA ARG A 158 -0.09 -5.43 -16.07
C ARG A 158 -0.66 -5.22 -14.67
N ALA A 159 -0.54 -4.01 -14.12
CA ALA A 159 -1.06 -3.70 -12.79
C ALA A 159 -2.56 -3.95 -12.70
N PHE A 160 -3.33 -3.55 -13.71
CA PHE A 160 -4.76 -3.82 -13.79
C PHE A 160 -5.06 -5.33 -13.80
N LEU A 161 -4.38 -6.12 -14.65
CA LEU A 161 -4.60 -7.57 -14.73
C LEU A 161 -4.29 -8.28 -13.41
N TYR A 162 -3.20 -7.90 -12.72
CA TYR A 162 -2.90 -8.43 -11.38
C TYR A 162 -3.90 -7.95 -10.32
N SER A 163 -4.43 -6.73 -10.44
CA SER A 163 -5.52 -6.27 -9.57
C SER A 163 -6.78 -7.10 -9.73
N GLN A 164 -7.07 -7.65 -10.92
CA GLN A 164 -8.18 -8.59 -11.11
C GLN A 164 -7.96 -9.91 -10.35
N ILE A 165 -6.71 -10.40 -10.30
CA ILE A 165 -6.38 -11.59 -9.52
C ILE A 165 -6.66 -11.34 -8.03
N PHE A 166 -6.20 -10.21 -7.50
CA PHE A 166 -6.52 -9.81 -6.11
C PHE A 166 -8.03 -9.73 -5.91
N PHE A 167 -8.72 -8.99 -6.77
CA PHE A 167 -10.17 -8.74 -6.65
C PHE A 167 -10.96 -10.05 -6.63
N VAL A 168 -10.73 -10.94 -7.59
CA VAL A 168 -11.42 -12.24 -7.64
C VAL A 168 -11.11 -13.08 -6.41
N THR A 169 -9.85 -13.09 -5.94
CA THR A 169 -9.45 -13.88 -4.77
C THR A 169 -10.12 -13.36 -3.50
N ALA A 170 -10.03 -12.06 -3.22
CA ALA A 170 -10.61 -11.45 -2.04
C ALA A 170 -12.15 -11.54 -2.07
N PHE A 171 -12.79 -11.31 -3.23
CA PHE A 171 -14.23 -11.46 -3.39
C PHE A 171 -14.70 -12.90 -3.11
N ALA A 172 -13.98 -13.90 -3.61
CA ALA A 172 -14.30 -15.30 -3.36
C ALA A 172 -14.16 -15.67 -1.88
N VAL A 173 -13.13 -15.13 -1.19
CA VAL A 173 -12.93 -15.35 0.25
C VAL A 173 -14.04 -14.68 1.06
N ASP A 174 -14.37 -13.43 0.74
CA ASP A 174 -15.48 -12.73 1.38
C ASP A 174 -16.80 -13.49 1.19
N TYR A 175 -17.06 -14.01 -0.01
CA TYR A 175 -18.27 -14.76 -0.28
C TYR A 175 -18.34 -16.06 0.51
N ALA A 176 -17.22 -16.79 0.58
CA ALA A 176 -17.15 -18.06 1.27
C ALA A 176 -17.21 -17.94 2.79
N LEU A 177 -16.72 -16.83 3.35
CA LEU A 177 -16.59 -16.63 4.80
C LEU A 177 -17.58 -15.62 5.37
N ASP A 178 -18.50 -15.08 4.55
CA ASP A 178 -19.34 -13.93 4.92
C ASP A 178 -18.47 -12.75 5.41
N GLY A 179 -17.33 -12.53 4.75
CA GLY A 179 -16.36 -11.47 5.03
C GLY A 179 -16.74 -10.15 4.35
N ASN A 180 -15.91 -9.13 4.56
CA ASN A 180 -16.06 -7.86 3.85
C ASN A 180 -14.71 -7.12 3.68
N TYR A 181 -13.65 -7.86 3.34
CA TYR A 181 -12.33 -7.30 3.07
C TYR A 181 -12.37 -6.26 1.95
N GLY A 182 -11.75 -5.10 2.16
CA GLY A 182 -11.75 -4.02 1.18
C GLY A 182 -13.15 -3.55 0.74
N TYR A 183 -14.18 -3.81 1.56
CA TYR A 183 -15.58 -3.48 1.30
C TYR A 183 -16.15 -4.12 0.02
N MET A 184 -15.81 -5.37 -0.27
CA MET A 184 -16.31 -6.05 -1.49
C MET A 184 -17.78 -6.50 -1.40
N MET A 185 -18.31 -6.72 -0.19
CA MET A 185 -19.68 -7.19 0.03
C MET A 185 -20.63 -6.10 0.48
N SER A 186 -20.16 -5.13 1.26
CA SER A 186 -20.96 -3.98 1.67
C SER A 186 -20.10 -2.77 2.00
N LYS A 187 -20.68 -1.57 1.85
CA LYS A 187 -20.05 -0.30 2.23
C LYS A 187 -19.93 -0.19 3.76
N PRO A 188 -18.95 0.57 4.27
CA PRO A 188 -18.86 0.85 5.70
C PRO A 188 -20.10 1.63 6.19
N SER A 189 -20.60 1.26 7.36
CA SER A 189 -21.77 1.88 7.98
C SER A 189 -21.56 3.32 8.46
N ALA A 190 -20.30 3.72 8.70
CA ALA A 190 -19.93 5.05 9.19
C ALA A 190 -19.91 6.15 8.12
N GLY A 191 -20.41 5.86 6.91
CA GLY A 191 -20.35 6.74 5.75
C GLY A 191 -18.96 6.77 5.12
N SER A 192 -18.88 6.84 3.79
CA SER A 192 -17.61 6.86 3.06
C SER A 192 -17.71 7.44 1.64
N ALA A 193 -16.57 7.63 0.99
CA ALA A 193 -16.53 7.96 -0.43
C ALA A 193 -17.28 6.94 -1.32
N LEU A 194 -17.43 5.69 -0.86
CA LEU A 194 -18.17 4.66 -1.59
C LEU A 194 -19.67 4.97 -1.70
N ASP A 195 -20.22 5.81 -0.82
CA ASP A 195 -21.65 6.16 -0.82
C ASP A 195 -22.06 6.87 -2.12
N TYR A 196 -21.12 7.57 -2.75
CA TYR A 196 -21.32 8.28 -4.02
C TYR A 196 -21.15 7.41 -5.27
N LEU A 197 -20.81 6.12 -5.12
CA LEU A 197 -20.44 5.23 -6.23
C LEU A 197 -21.55 4.24 -6.65
N GLY A 198 -22.80 4.48 -6.21
CA GLY A 198 -23.95 3.62 -6.53
C GLY A 198 -24.07 2.38 -5.65
N GLU A 199 -25.08 1.54 -5.89
CA GLU A 199 -25.38 0.36 -5.06
C GLU A 199 -24.43 -0.82 -5.32
N TRP A 200 -24.45 -1.82 -4.44
CA TRP A 200 -23.75 -3.10 -4.67
C TRP A 200 -24.43 -3.86 -5.83
N PRO A 201 -23.70 -4.49 -6.77
CA PRO A 201 -22.22 -4.56 -6.88
C PRO A 201 -21.62 -3.46 -7.77
N TYR A 202 -22.40 -2.48 -8.24
CA TYR A 202 -21.95 -1.47 -9.21
C TYR A 202 -20.80 -0.60 -8.69
N TYR A 203 -20.77 -0.26 -7.39
CA TYR A 203 -19.65 0.54 -6.86
C TYR A 203 -18.29 -0.17 -6.99
N LEU A 204 -18.25 -1.50 -7.06
CA LEU A 204 -17.01 -2.26 -7.27
C LEU A 204 -16.41 -1.97 -8.66
N ILE A 205 -17.26 -1.78 -9.67
CA ILE A 205 -16.83 -1.38 -11.01
C ILE A 205 -16.26 0.04 -10.96
N HIS A 206 -16.94 0.96 -10.28
CA HIS A 206 -16.47 2.34 -10.12
C HIS A 206 -15.13 2.40 -9.38
N MET A 207 -14.94 1.61 -8.32
CA MET A 207 -13.66 1.48 -7.62
C MET A 207 -12.54 1.03 -8.57
N GLN A 208 -12.79 0.05 -9.44
CA GLN A 208 -11.81 -0.39 -10.43
C GLN A 208 -11.49 0.70 -11.45
N LEU A 209 -12.50 1.42 -11.96
CA LEU A 209 -12.30 2.51 -12.91
C LEU A 209 -11.49 3.66 -12.29
N ILE A 210 -11.79 4.03 -11.04
CA ILE A 210 -11.03 5.02 -10.28
C ILE A 210 -9.58 4.54 -10.09
N GLY A 211 -9.38 3.27 -9.71
CA GLY A 211 -8.06 2.67 -9.58
C GLY A 211 -7.24 2.73 -10.87
N VAL A 212 -7.84 2.38 -12.01
CA VAL A 212 -7.20 2.51 -13.34
C VAL A 212 -6.88 3.97 -13.65
N GLY A 213 -7.78 4.90 -13.33
CA GLY A 213 -7.53 6.33 -13.45
C GLY A 213 -6.27 6.76 -12.68
N PHE A 214 -6.14 6.35 -11.42
CA PHE A 214 -4.92 6.58 -10.63
C PHE A 214 -3.68 5.93 -11.24
N PHE A 215 -3.78 4.68 -11.74
CA PHE A 215 -2.64 4.02 -12.38
C PHE A 215 -2.15 4.80 -13.62
N ILE A 216 -3.07 5.32 -14.44
CA ILE A 216 -2.73 6.16 -15.58
C ILE A 216 -2.00 7.43 -15.11
N LEU A 217 -2.55 8.13 -14.13
CA LEU A 217 -1.96 9.36 -13.57
C LEU A 217 -0.54 9.11 -13.03
N LEU A 218 -0.36 8.04 -12.26
CA LEU A 218 0.93 7.64 -11.70
C LEU A 218 1.93 7.21 -12.79
N TYR A 219 1.45 6.68 -13.93
CA TYR A 219 2.30 6.27 -15.03
C TYR A 219 2.74 7.43 -15.95
N LEU A 220 2.03 8.57 -15.95
CA LEU A 220 2.34 9.73 -16.80
C LEU A 220 3.83 10.13 -16.85
N PRO A 221 4.55 10.33 -15.72
CA PRO A 221 5.96 10.71 -15.78
C PRO A 221 6.84 9.66 -16.48
N PHE A 222 6.53 8.38 -16.33
CA PHE A 222 7.27 7.27 -16.95
C PHE A 222 6.92 7.12 -18.43
N TYR A 223 5.69 7.40 -18.84
CA TYR A 223 5.32 7.44 -20.25
C TYR A 223 6.19 8.43 -21.04
N PHE A 224 6.33 9.66 -20.55
CA PHE A 224 7.17 10.67 -21.20
C PHE A 224 8.65 10.30 -21.20
N LYS A 225 9.14 9.65 -20.15
CA LYS A 225 10.52 9.16 -20.08
C LYS A 225 10.78 8.02 -21.08
N ASN A 226 9.89 7.03 -21.12
CA ASN A 226 10.01 5.85 -21.99
C ASN A 226 9.90 6.23 -23.48
N ARG A 227 9.11 7.25 -23.83
CA ARG A 227 8.99 7.74 -25.22
C ARG A 227 10.26 8.42 -25.73
N LYS A 228 10.99 9.14 -24.88
CA LYS A 228 12.27 9.77 -25.25
C LYS A 228 13.40 8.76 -25.51
N SER A 229 13.22 7.50 -25.11
CA SER A 229 14.22 6.43 -25.29
C SER A 229 14.19 5.80 -26.69
N PHE A 230 13.16 6.10 -27.50
CA PHE A 230 13.06 5.69 -28.90
C PHE A 230 13.13 6.94 -29.78
N PRO A 231 14.28 7.25 -30.40
CA PRO A 231 14.31 8.26 -31.45
C PRO A 231 13.45 7.74 -32.61
N SER A 232 12.44 8.53 -32.97
CA SER A 232 11.70 8.42 -34.23
C SER A 232 12.62 8.63 -35.42
#